data_AF-C7HVF6-F1
#
_entry.id   AF-C7HVF6-F1
#
_cell.length_a   1.000
_cell.length_b   1.000
_cell.length_c   1.000
_cell.angle_alpha   90.00
_cell.angle_beta   90.00
_cell.angle_gamma   90.00
#
_symmetry.space_group_name_H-M   'P 1'
#
loop_
_entity.id
_entity.type
_entity.pdbx_description
1 polymer ?
#
loop_
_entity_poly.entity_id
_entity_poly.type
_entity_poly.pdbx_seq_one_letter_code
_entity_poly.pdbx_strand_id
1 'polypeptide(L)'
;MKREYSYGSVILVEIIVAVFAFVLNRIFGSNADESIIYNLLSSVITWLGSFIIASGLINNRKGSVGDYLNQLQRLDKKAIIVNLILIVITIVLTFSFGKIGVFDVESKKLNLLSLSVLGTLLLGILSIFTAYANHIVSDPRNKDQSITDALKSVFAIGVKLFGKTITLYLLYIVLPIILIFGIIVGIVVGTSSPEAGIGIIMLGGGILGLYYILISPLVSARLSDNYLNFTGDIDQEIEKDNPENNNEFTITRNI
;
A
#
# COMPACT_ATOMS: atom_id res chain seq x y z
N MET A 1 -6.82 -3.04 21.69
CA MET A 1 -5.46 -3.35 22.19
C MET A 1 -4.45 -2.47 21.47
N LYS A 2 -3.37 -2.05 22.14
CA LYS A 2 -2.29 -1.30 21.48
C LYS A 2 -1.26 -2.34 21.00
N ARG A 3 -1.15 -2.54 19.69
CA ARG A 3 -0.15 -3.43 19.09
C ARG A 3 1.16 -2.69 18.89
N GLU A 4 2.26 -3.42 19.03
CA GLU A 4 3.61 -2.94 18.78
C GLU A 4 4.09 -3.46 17.41
N TYR A 5 4.76 -2.60 16.66
CA TYR A 5 5.16 -2.83 15.28
C TYR A 5 6.62 -2.43 15.07
N SER A 6 7.36 -3.20 14.28
CA SER A 6 8.71 -2.82 13.83
C SER A 6 8.62 -1.89 12.61
N TYR A 7 8.45 -0.58 12.86
CA TYR A 7 8.40 0.41 11.78
C TYR A 7 9.70 0.45 10.96
N GLY A 8 10.86 0.25 11.60
CA GLY A 8 12.14 0.16 10.90
C GLY A 8 12.17 -1.00 9.89
N SER A 9 11.60 -2.16 10.24
CA SER A 9 11.52 -3.30 9.31
C SER A 9 10.65 -2.98 8.10
N VAL A 10 9.50 -2.31 8.31
CA VAL A 10 8.61 -1.90 7.22
C VAL A 10 9.30 -0.92 6.28
N ILE A 11 9.95 0.13 6.81
CA ILE A 11 10.72 1.10 6.00
C ILE A 11 11.78 0.40 5.17
N LEU A 12 12.53 -0.54 5.75
CA LEU A 12 13.59 -1.24 5.02
C LEU A 12 13.01 -2.11 3.89
N VAL A 13 11.86 -2.74 4.07
CA VAL A 13 11.15 -3.43 2.97
C VAL A 13 10.72 -2.45 1.89
N GLU A 14 10.15 -1.29 2.25
CA GLU A 14 9.75 -0.26 1.28
C GLU A 14 10.94 0.27 0.48
N ILE A 15 12.10 0.46 1.11
CA ILE A 15 13.35 0.85 0.44
C ILE A 15 13.78 -0.24 -0.55
N ILE A 16 13.73 -1.52 -0.16
CA ILE A 16 14.07 -2.63 -1.06
C ILE A 16 13.15 -2.61 -2.30
N VAL A 17 11.84 -2.43 -2.10
CA VAL A 17 10.86 -2.35 -3.19
C VAL A 17 11.13 -1.15 -4.08
N ALA A 18 11.45 0.02 -3.50
CA ALA A 18 11.79 1.22 -4.24
C ALA A 18 13.07 1.05 -5.08
N VAL A 19 14.08 0.33 -4.57
CA VAL A 19 15.29 -0.01 -5.33
C VAL A 19 14.95 -0.87 -6.54
N PHE A 20 14.10 -1.89 -6.39
CA PHE A 20 13.66 -2.72 -7.52
C PHE A 20 12.86 -1.91 -8.55
N ALA A 21 11.94 -1.05 -8.11
CA ALA A 21 11.19 -0.16 -8.99
C ALA A 21 12.11 0.82 -9.75
N PHE A 22 13.11 1.38 -9.07
CA PHE A 22 14.11 2.24 -9.68
C PHE A 22 14.93 1.52 -10.75
N VAL A 23 15.44 0.31 -10.45
CA VAL A 23 16.17 -0.51 -11.42
C VAL A 23 15.29 -0.82 -12.64
N LEU A 24 14.02 -1.19 -12.42
CA LEU A 24 13.07 -1.44 -13.50
C LEU A 24 12.88 -0.18 -14.38
N ASN A 25 12.71 0.99 -13.77
CA ASN A 25 12.59 2.26 -14.50
C ASN A 25 13.86 2.54 -15.33
N ARG A 26 15.06 2.28 -14.79
CA ARG A 26 16.33 2.44 -15.52
C ARG A 26 16.47 1.50 -16.72
N ILE A 27 15.91 0.29 -16.65
CA ILE A 27 15.90 -0.68 -17.76
C ILE A 27 15.00 -0.20 -18.91
N PHE A 28 13.81 0.32 -18.60
CA PHE A 28 12.83 0.75 -19.61
C PHE A 28 13.05 2.18 -20.11
N GLY A 29 13.81 3.00 -19.39
CA GLY A 29 14.20 4.35 -19.82
C GLY A 29 13.03 5.33 -19.91
N SER A 30 13.12 6.31 -20.82
CA SER A 30 12.16 7.42 -20.93
C SER A 30 10.74 7.01 -21.33
N ASN A 31 10.57 5.81 -21.91
CA ASN A 31 9.27 5.34 -22.41
C ASN A 31 8.63 4.31 -21.45
N ALA A 32 9.13 4.22 -20.21
CA ALA A 32 8.65 3.26 -19.22
C ALA A 32 7.13 3.38 -19.01
N ASP A 33 6.61 4.58 -18.81
CA ASP A 33 5.21 4.80 -18.45
C ASP A 33 4.23 4.45 -19.59
N GLU A 34 4.70 4.45 -20.84
CA GLU A 34 3.90 4.05 -22.01
C GLU A 34 3.87 2.51 -22.20
N SER A 35 4.81 1.80 -21.59
CA SER A 35 4.95 0.36 -21.74
C SER A 35 3.98 -0.40 -20.83
N ILE A 36 3.07 -1.16 -21.44
CA ILE A 36 2.17 -2.08 -20.71
C ILE A 36 2.99 -3.09 -19.89
N ILE A 37 4.13 -3.54 -20.43
CA ILE A 37 5.01 -4.51 -19.76
C ILE A 37 5.65 -3.89 -18.51
N TYR A 38 6.15 -2.66 -18.62
CA TYR A 38 6.69 -1.93 -17.46
C TYR A 38 5.62 -1.75 -16.38
N ASN A 39 4.43 -1.28 -16.76
CA ASN A 39 3.32 -1.07 -15.84
C ASN A 39 2.91 -2.37 -15.11
N LEU A 40 2.87 -3.49 -15.84
CA LEU A 40 2.61 -4.81 -15.25
C LEU A 40 3.72 -5.21 -14.26
N LEU A 41 4.99 -5.14 -14.65
CA LEU A 41 6.11 -5.52 -13.80
C LEU A 41 6.23 -4.63 -12.55
N SER A 42 6.06 -3.32 -12.72
CA SER A 42 6.06 -2.34 -11.63
C SER A 42 4.93 -2.62 -10.64
N SER A 43 3.74 -2.95 -11.15
CA SER A 43 2.59 -3.34 -10.32
C SER A 43 2.86 -4.63 -9.53
N VAL A 44 3.53 -5.61 -10.15
CA VAL A 44 3.92 -6.87 -9.47
C VAL A 44 4.94 -6.60 -8.36
N ILE A 45 5.99 -5.80 -8.61
CA ILE A 45 6.99 -5.43 -7.60
C ILE A 45 6.33 -4.72 -6.42
N THR A 46 5.47 -3.74 -6.71
CA THR A 46 4.75 -2.97 -5.68
C THR A 46 3.80 -3.86 -4.88
N TRP A 47 3.11 -4.79 -5.55
CA TRP A 47 2.26 -5.77 -4.90
C TRP A 47 3.06 -6.69 -3.98
N LEU A 48 4.19 -7.25 -4.43
CA LEU A 48 5.03 -8.12 -3.61
C LEU A 48 5.51 -7.41 -2.34
N GLY A 49 5.94 -6.16 -2.47
CA GLY A 49 6.27 -5.30 -1.33
C GLY A 49 5.10 -5.15 -0.35
N SER A 50 3.94 -4.80 -0.88
CA SER A 50 2.71 -4.65 -0.09
C SER A 50 2.26 -5.95 0.58
N PHE A 51 2.48 -7.10 -0.08
CA PHE A 51 2.19 -8.42 0.47
C PHE A 51 3.12 -8.76 1.63
N ILE A 52 4.43 -8.56 1.46
CA ILE A 52 5.44 -8.76 2.51
C ILE A 52 5.08 -7.95 3.75
N ILE A 53 4.76 -6.67 3.57
CA ILE A 53 4.41 -5.76 4.67
C ILE A 53 3.12 -6.20 5.36
N ALA A 54 2.03 -6.38 4.61
CA ALA A 54 0.74 -6.76 5.21
C ALA A 54 0.81 -8.11 5.93
N SER A 55 1.45 -9.11 5.31
CA SER A 55 1.65 -10.43 5.90
C SER A 55 2.54 -10.35 7.14
N GLY A 56 3.62 -9.57 7.10
CA GLY A 56 4.51 -9.37 8.25
C GLY A 56 3.80 -8.67 9.40
N LEU A 57 2.96 -7.68 9.11
CA LEU A 57 2.22 -6.94 10.14
C LEU A 57 1.16 -7.78 10.86
N ILE A 58 0.60 -8.82 10.24
CA ILE A 58 -0.37 -9.70 10.91
C ILE A 58 0.31 -10.93 11.54
N ASN A 59 1.37 -11.46 10.93
CA ASN A 59 1.99 -12.72 11.34
C ASN A 59 3.29 -12.57 12.14
N ASN A 60 4.04 -11.48 11.97
CA ASN A 60 5.30 -11.23 12.67
C ASN A 60 5.56 -9.72 12.87
N ARG A 61 4.61 -9.04 13.52
CA ARG A 61 4.56 -7.57 13.65
C ARG A 61 5.78 -6.93 14.32
N LYS A 62 6.47 -7.68 15.20
CA LYS A 62 7.71 -7.26 15.86
C LYS A 62 8.98 -7.79 15.16
N GLY A 63 8.81 -8.48 14.04
CA GLY A 63 9.87 -9.17 13.33
C GLY A 63 10.91 -8.22 12.73
N SER A 64 12.10 -8.78 12.52
CA SER A 64 13.18 -8.17 11.76
C SER A 64 12.83 -8.04 10.27
N VAL A 65 13.65 -7.34 9.49
CA VAL A 65 13.48 -7.28 8.02
C VAL A 65 13.45 -8.68 7.41
N GLY A 66 14.33 -9.58 7.88
CA GLY A 66 14.38 -10.96 7.41
C GLY A 66 13.07 -11.70 7.65
N ASP A 67 12.42 -11.47 8.79
CA ASP A 67 11.12 -12.07 9.10
C ASP A 67 9.99 -11.58 8.20
N TYR A 68 10.02 -10.30 7.82
CA TYR A 68 9.10 -9.74 6.84
C TYR A 68 9.36 -10.36 5.46
N LEU A 69 10.60 -10.35 4.99
CA LEU A 69 10.95 -10.96 3.69
C LEU A 69 10.60 -12.45 3.63
N ASN A 70 10.75 -13.17 4.75
CA ASN A 70 10.36 -14.57 4.87
C ASN A 70 8.85 -14.81 4.70
N GLN A 71 8.02 -13.76 4.75
CA GLN A 71 6.59 -13.90 4.44
C GLN A 71 6.33 -14.26 2.98
N LEU A 72 7.29 -14.08 2.07
CA LEU A 72 7.17 -14.55 0.68
C LEU A 72 6.89 -16.05 0.58
N GLN A 73 7.33 -16.86 1.55
CA GLN A 73 7.02 -18.30 1.57
C GLN A 73 5.51 -18.60 1.73
N ARG A 74 4.74 -17.61 2.19
CA ARG A 74 3.28 -17.69 2.34
C ARG A 74 2.52 -17.29 1.08
N LEU A 75 3.23 -16.91 0.01
CA LEU A 75 2.61 -16.71 -1.30
C LEU A 75 2.11 -18.05 -1.82
N ASP A 76 0.80 -18.23 -1.77
CA ASP A 76 0.12 -19.34 -2.40
C ASP A 76 -0.50 -18.93 -3.74
N LYS A 77 -1.02 -19.92 -4.48
CA LYS A 77 -1.72 -19.69 -5.75
C LYS A 77 -2.88 -18.71 -5.61
N LYS A 78 -3.56 -18.70 -4.45
CA LYS A 78 -4.69 -17.82 -4.16
C LYS A 78 -4.24 -16.36 -4.06
N ALA A 79 -3.19 -16.08 -3.29
CA ALA A 79 -2.62 -14.74 -3.14
C ALA A 79 -2.15 -14.17 -4.48
N ILE A 80 -1.50 -15.00 -5.31
CA ILE A 80 -1.06 -14.60 -6.65
C ILE A 80 -2.25 -14.25 -7.55
N ILE A 81 -3.24 -15.13 -7.66
CA ILE A 81 -4.35 -14.93 -8.60
C ILE A 81 -5.25 -13.77 -8.17
N VAL A 82 -5.59 -13.66 -6.89
CA VAL A 82 -6.41 -12.55 -6.38
C VAL A 82 -5.74 -11.21 -6.70
N ASN A 83 -4.44 -11.07 -6.43
CA ASN A 83 -3.75 -9.81 -6.68
C ASN A 83 -3.53 -9.54 -8.17
N LEU A 84 -3.29 -10.56 -8.99
CA LEU A 84 -3.22 -10.38 -10.44
C LEU A 84 -4.54 -9.86 -11.01
N ILE A 85 -5.69 -10.36 -10.52
CA ILE A 85 -7.02 -9.84 -10.90
C ILE A 85 -7.13 -8.36 -10.52
N LEU A 86 -6.72 -7.97 -9.31
CA LEU A 86 -6.76 -6.57 -8.87
C LEU A 86 -5.83 -5.66 -9.70
N ILE A 87 -4.64 -6.15 -10.08
CA ILE A 87 -3.72 -5.45 -10.97
C ILE A 87 -4.36 -5.25 -12.34
N VAL A 88 -4.96 -6.29 -12.93
CA VAL A 88 -5.64 -6.18 -14.23
C VAL A 88 -6.78 -5.16 -14.18
N ILE A 89 -7.63 -5.19 -13.14
CA ILE A 89 -8.69 -4.19 -12.96
C ILE A 89 -8.10 -2.78 -12.89
N THR A 90 -7.02 -2.60 -12.13
CA THR A 90 -6.33 -1.30 -11.98
C THR A 90 -5.77 -0.80 -13.31
N ILE A 91 -5.12 -1.67 -14.08
CA ILE A 91 -4.61 -1.36 -15.42
C ILE A 91 -5.77 -0.98 -16.34
N VAL A 92 -6.83 -1.77 -16.41
CA VAL A 92 -8.00 -1.49 -17.26
C VAL A 92 -8.60 -0.13 -16.91
N LEU A 93 -8.84 0.17 -15.63
CA LEU A 93 -9.34 1.48 -15.21
C LEU A 93 -8.39 2.62 -15.60
N THR A 94 -7.09 2.42 -15.42
CA THR A 94 -6.07 3.42 -15.78
C THR A 94 -6.04 3.69 -17.29
N PHE A 95 -6.14 2.66 -18.13
CA PHE A 95 -6.16 2.83 -19.58
C PHE A 95 -7.50 3.38 -20.10
N SER A 96 -8.62 2.99 -19.48
CA SER A 96 -9.96 3.45 -19.87
C SER A 96 -10.22 4.90 -19.49
N PHE A 97 -9.67 5.37 -18.37
CA PHE A 97 -9.99 6.70 -17.82
C PHE A 97 -8.78 7.63 -17.62
N GLY A 98 -7.56 7.10 -17.55
CA GLY A 98 -6.35 7.83 -17.12
C GLY A 98 -5.53 8.53 -18.22
N LYS A 99 -5.89 8.40 -19.50
CA LYS A 99 -5.12 9.00 -20.62
C LYS A 99 -5.48 10.44 -20.99
N ILE A 100 -6.35 11.12 -20.24
CA ILE A 100 -6.66 12.54 -20.46
C ILE A 100 -6.09 13.30 -19.27
N GLY A 101 -5.07 14.15 -19.45
CA GLY A 101 -4.48 14.89 -18.33
C GLY A 101 -5.57 15.57 -17.48
N VAL A 102 -5.48 15.45 -16.15
CA VAL A 102 -6.33 16.21 -15.21
C VAL A 102 -6.18 17.73 -15.43
N PHE A 103 -5.06 18.10 -16.07
CA PHE A 103 -4.80 19.41 -16.63
C PHE A 103 -4.58 19.26 -18.13
N ASP A 104 -5.63 19.44 -18.91
CA ASP A 104 -5.43 19.93 -20.28
C ASP A 104 -4.98 21.39 -20.16
N VAL A 105 -3.65 21.57 -20.12
CA VAL A 105 -3.01 22.89 -19.96
C VAL A 105 -3.37 23.81 -21.12
N GLU A 106 -3.77 23.26 -22.28
CA GLU A 106 -4.18 24.05 -23.44
C GLU A 106 -5.51 24.76 -23.24
N SER A 107 -6.47 24.17 -22.51
CA SER A 107 -7.81 24.74 -22.39
C SER A 107 -8.03 25.67 -21.18
N LYS A 108 -7.06 25.78 -20.25
CA LYS A 108 -7.13 26.60 -19.01
C LYS A 108 -8.42 26.41 -18.18
N LYS A 109 -9.24 25.40 -18.49
CA LYS A 109 -10.52 25.13 -17.83
C LYS A 109 -10.34 23.93 -16.94
N LEU A 110 -10.48 24.17 -15.64
CA LEU A 110 -10.51 23.12 -14.64
C LEU A 110 -11.81 22.32 -14.83
N ASN A 111 -11.75 21.24 -15.60
CA ASN A 111 -12.89 20.37 -15.80
C ASN A 111 -12.92 19.30 -14.70
N LEU A 112 -13.57 19.65 -13.59
CA LEU A 112 -13.78 18.74 -12.44
C LEU A 112 -14.60 17.48 -12.82
N LEU A 113 -15.22 17.48 -14.01
CA LEU A 113 -15.97 16.36 -14.59
C LEU A 113 -15.20 15.66 -15.73
N SER A 114 -13.89 15.92 -15.85
CA SER A 114 -13.07 15.22 -16.84
C SER A 114 -13.02 13.71 -16.55
N LEU A 115 -12.87 12.93 -17.62
CA LEU A 115 -12.80 11.47 -17.56
C LEU A 115 -11.65 10.99 -16.64
N SER A 116 -10.59 11.78 -16.50
CA SER A 116 -9.45 11.48 -15.64
C SER A 116 -9.66 11.80 -14.17
N VAL A 117 -10.42 12.85 -13.85
CA VAL A 117 -10.88 13.05 -12.46
C VAL A 117 -11.77 11.88 -12.07
N LEU A 118 -12.69 11.45 -12.93
CA LEU A 118 -13.51 10.25 -12.69
C LEU A 118 -12.63 8.99 -12.53
N GLY A 119 -11.66 8.77 -13.42
CA GLY A 119 -10.73 7.64 -13.33
C GLY A 119 -9.94 7.62 -12.02
N THR A 120 -9.42 8.77 -11.61
CA THR A 120 -8.70 8.93 -10.34
C THR A 120 -9.61 8.63 -9.13
N LEU A 121 -10.86 9.11 -9.16
CA LEU A 121 -11.84 8.82 -8.12
C LEU A 121 -12.17 7.33 -8.06
N LEU A 122 -12.38 6.68 -9.20
CA LEU A 122 -12.67 5.24 -9.26
C LEU A 122 -11.48 4.40 -8.77
N LEU A 123 -10.25 4.75 -9.14
CA LEU A 123 -9.04 4.12 -8.63
C LEU A 123 -8.88 4.33 -7.12
N GLY A 124 -9.15 5.53 -6.62
CA GLY A 124 -9.17 5.84 -5.20
C GLY A 124 -10.18 4.98 -4.44
N ILE A 125 -11.41 4.88 -4.96
CA ILE A 125 -12.48 4.04 -4.39
C ILE A 125 -12.06 2.56 -4.39
N LEU A 126 -11.52 2.06 -5.52
CA LEU A 126 -11.03 0.69 -5.62
C LEU A 126 -9.92 0.42 -4.60
N SER A 127 -8.99 1.35 -4.41
CA SER A 127 -7.89 1.22 -3.44
C SER A 127 -8.40 1.08 -2.00
N ILE A 128 -9.51 1.76 -1.66
CA ILE A 128 -10.14 1.65 -0.34
C ILE A 128 -10.77 0.27 -0.17
N PHE A 129 -11.52 -0.20 -1.17
CA PHE A 129 -12.15 -1.53 -1.12
C PHE A 129 -11.14 -2.68 -1.11
N THR A 130 -9.96 -2.46 -1.67
CA THR A 130 -8.93 -3.49 -1.82
C THR A 130 -7.75 -3.33 -0.86
N ALA A 131 -7.78 -2.34 0.03
CA ALA A 131 -6.71 -2.05 1.00
C ALA A 131 -6.31 -3.26 1.87
N TYR A 132 -7.25 -4.17 2.12
CA TYR A 132 -7.04 -5.36 2.95
C TYR A 132 -6.74 -6.63 2.14
N ALA A 133 -6.61 -6.56 0.81
CA ALA A 133 -6.44 -7.74 -0.04
C ALA A 133 -5.27 -8.62 0.43
N ASN A 134 -4.10 -8.01 0.64
CA ASN A 134 -2.92 -8.73 1.11
C ASN A 134 -3.04 -9.25 2.55
N HIS A 135 -3.75 -8.55 3.43
CA HIS A 135 -4.04 -9.04 4.78
C HIS A 135 -4.87 -10.34 4.69
N ILE A 136 -5.92 -10.33 3.87
CA ILE A 136 -6.86 -11.46 3.75
C ILE A 136 -6.19 -12.69 3.17
N VAL A 137 -5.45 -12.55 2.07
CA VAL A 137 -4.84 -13.70 1.40
C VAL A 137 -3.63 -14.27 2.14
N SER A 138 -3.00 -13.49 3.02
CA SER A 138 -1.86 -13.93 3.85
C SER A 138 -2.26 -14.38 5.26
N ASP A 139 -3.52 -14.19 5.65
CA ASP A 139 -4.04 -14.64 6.93
C ASP A 139 -4.16 -16.17 6.97
N PRO A 140 -3.50 -16.86 7.93
CA PRO A 140 -3.61 -18.31 8.12
C PRO A 140 -5.04 -18.83 8.19
N ARG A 141 -5.96 -18.06 8.77
CA ARG A 141 -7.38 -18.45 8.95
C ARG A 141 -8.12 -18.56 7.63
N ASN A 142 -7.61 -17.89 6.59
CA ASN A 142 -8.16 -17.91 5.24
C ASN A 142 -7.38 -18.84 4.30
N LYS A 143 -6.53 -19.73 4.83
CA LYS A 143 -5.69 -20.64 4.02
C LYS A 143 -6.52 -21.48 3.06
N ASP A 144 -7.62 -22.04 3.53
CA ASP A 144 -8.46 -22.98 2.76
C ASP A 144 -9.56 -22.31 1.92
N GLN A 145 -9.62 -20.97 1.92
CA GLN A 145 -10.58 -20.25 1.08
C GLN A 145 -10.28 -20.44 -0.41
N SER A 146 -11.34 -20.65 -1.20
CA SER A 146 -11.23 -20.62 -2.66
C SER A 146 -10.82 -19.23 -3.15
N ILE A 147 -10.26 -19.14 -4.37
CA ILE A 147 -9.88 -17.86 -5.00
C ILE A 147 -11.07 -16.90 -5.06
N THR A 148 -12.25 -17.42 -5.41
CA THR A 148 -13.48 -16.63 -5.54
C THR A 148 -13.94 -16.11 -4.18
N ASP A 149 -13.87 -16.93 -3.14
CA ASP A 149 -14.29 -16.52 -1.79
C ASP A 149 -13.29 -15.55 -1.16
N ALA A 150 -11.99 -15.72 -1.45
CA ALA A 150 -10.97 -14.75 -1.08
C ALA A 150 -11.24 -13.39 -1.74
N LEU A 151 -11.52 -13.35 -3.05
CA LEU A 151 -11.85 -12.11 -3.76
C LEU A 151 -13.12 -11.46 -3.20
N LYS A 152 -14.18 -12.23 -2.93
CA LYS A 152 -15.39 -11.72 -2.26
C LYS A 152 -15.06 -11.14 -0.88
N SER A 153 -14.20 -11.83 -0.12
CA SER A 153 -13.78 -11.38 1.21
C SER A 153 -13.01 -10.06 1.14
N VAL A 154 -12.18 -9.84 0.11
CA VAL A 154 -11.51 -8.55 -0.13
C VAL A 154 -12.52 -7.41 -0.15
N PHE A 155 -13.52 -7.49 -1.03
CA PHE A 155 -14.51 -6.42 -1.14
C PHE A 155 -15.42 -6.35 0.09
N ALA A 156 -15.83 -7.48 0.67
CA ALA A 156 -16.70 -7.50 1.84
C ALA A 156 -16.04 -6.85 3.07
N ILE A 157 -14.76 -7.14 3.32
CA ILE A 157 -14.00 -6.52 4.41
C ILE A 157 -13.69 -5.06 4.07
N GLY A 158 -13.37 -4.75 2.81
CA GLY A 158 -13.23 -3.38 2.32
C GLY A 158 -14.46 -2.50 2.61
N VAL A 159 -15.67 -3.01 2.34
CA VAL A 159 -16.94 -2.34 2.67
C VAL A 159 -17.07 -2.14 4.18
N LYS A 160 -16.87 -3.19 4.98
CA LYS A 160 -17.04 -3.12 6.44
C LYS A 160 -16.06 -2.16 7.12
N LEU A 161 -14.85 -2.02 6.56
CA LEU A 161 -13.80 -1.16 7.10
C LEU A 161 -13.68 0.18 6.36
N PHE A 162 -14.55 0.45 5.39
CA PHE A 162 -14.49 1.61 4.49
C PHE A 162 -14.29 2.94 5.24
N GLY A 163 -15.13 3.22 6.24
CA GLY A 163 -15.05 4.46 7.01
C GLY A 163 -13.75 4.62 7.82
N LYS A 164 -13.19 3.51 8.34
CA LYS A 164 -11.90 3.53 9.04
C LYS A 164 -10.75 3.76 8.07
N THR A 165 -10.79 3.12 6.90
CA THR A 165 -9.78 3.27 5.85
C THR A 165 -9.77 4.68 5.28
N ILE A 166 -10.94 5.27 4.99
CA ILE A 166 -11.04 6.66 4.52
C ILE A 166 -10.51 7.62 5.55
N THR A 167 -10.95 7.50 6.80
CA THR A 167 -10.48 8.40 7.88
C THR A 167 -8.96 8.33 8.02
N LEU A 168 -8.40 7.12 7.93
CA LEU A 168 -6.95 6.91 7.98
C LEU A 168 -6.23 7.62 6.83
N TYR A 169 -6.64 7.39 5.57
CA TYR A 169 -6.02 8.02 4.41
C TYR A 169 -6.24 9.53 4.38
N LEU A 170 -7.41 10.01 4.78
CA LEU A 170 -7.67 11.45 4.88
C LEU A 170 -6.71 12.12 5.87
N LEU A 171 -6.55 11.53 7.06
CA LEU A 171 -5.74 12.12 8.13
C LEU A 171 -4.24 12.10 7.83
N TYR A 172 -3.73 10.99 7.30
CA TYR A 172 -2.27 10.76 7.17
C TYR A 172 -1.74 10.90 5.75
N ILE A 173 -2.61 11.01 4.74
CA ILE A 173 -2.18 11.12 3.33
C ILE A 173 -2.78 12.38 2.71
N VAL A 174 -4.11 12.46 2.57
CA VAL A 174 -4.76 13.51 1.79
C VAL A 174 -4.61 14.89 2.42
N LEU A 175 -4.88 15.04 3.72
CA LEU A 175 -4.79 16.33 4.40
C LEU A 175 -3.36 16.90 4.42
N PRO A 176 -2.30 16.12 4.76
CA PRO A 176 -0.92 16.55 4.63
C PRO A 176 -0.53 17.00 3.21
N ILE A 177 -0.95 16.26 2.17
CA ILE A 177 -0.69 16.67 0.77
C ILE A 177 -1.34 18.02 0.48
N ILE A 178 -2.63 18.18 0.80
CA ILE A 178 -3.37 19.41 0.51
C ILE A 178 -2.71 20.60 1.22
N LEU A 179 -2.30 20.42 2.48
CA LEU A 179 -1.64 21.47 3.25
C LEU A 179 -0.28 21.85 2.64
N ILE A 180 0.59 20.86 2.39
CA ILE A 180 1.92 21.10 1.82
C ILE A 180 1.80 21.71 0.42
N PHE A 181 0.91 21.17 -0.41
CA PHE A 181 0.68 21.69 -1.76
C PHE A 181 0.14 23.13 -1.73
N GLY A 182 -0.82 23.43 -0.84
CA GLY A 182 -1.33 24.79 -0.65
C GLY A 182 -0.23 25.77 -0.23
N ILE A 183 0.66 25.36 0.67
CA ILE A 183 1.83 26.15 1.07
C ILE A 183 2.77 26.38 -0.11
N ILE A 184 3.14 25.32 -0.85
CA ILE A 184 4.01 25.42 -2.02
C ILE A 184 3.43 26.41 -3.04
N VAL A 185 2.15 26.24 -3.42
CA VAL A 185 1.48 27.12 -4.38
C VAL A 185 1.45 28.56 -3.86
N GLY A 186 1.11 28.77 -2.58
CA GLY A 186 1.09 30.11 -1.99
C GLY A 186 2.44 30.83 -2.06
N ILE A 187 3.54 30.12 -1.75
CA ILE A 187 4.89 30.69 -1.81
C ILE A 187 5.31 30.92 -3.27
N VAL A 188 5.03 29.96 -4.17
CA VAL A 188 5.40 30.06 -5.59
C VAL A 188 4.66 31.21 -6.28
N VAL A 189 3.38 31.44 -6.00
CA VAL A 189 2.64 32.59 -6.56
C VAL A 189 3.19 33.91 -6.02
N GLY A 190 3.73 33.93 -4.81
CA GLY A 190 4.35 35.10 -4.21
C GLY A 190 5.78 35.40 -4.65
N THR A 191 6.43 34.50 -5.40
CA THR A 191 7.82 34.72 -5.86
C THR A 191 7.87 35.34 -7.26
N SER A 192 8.79 36.27 -7.46
CA SER A 192 9.01 36.93 -8.76
C SER A 192 10.12 36.27 -9.59
N SER A 193 10.90 35.35 -9.00
CA SER A 193 11.96 34.59 -9.70
C SER A 193 11.47 33.19 -10.05
N PRO A 194 11.44 32.82 -11.35
CA PRO A 194 11.14 31.45 -11.79
C PRO A 194 12.09 30.41 -11.17
N GLU A 195 13.38 30.74 -11.02
CA GLU A 195 14.39 29.85 -10.43
C GLU A 195 14.09 29.57 -8.95
N ALA A 196 13.67 30.61 -8.20
CA ALA A 196 13.22 30.45 -6.83
C ALA A 196 11.96 29.57 -6.75
N GLY A 197 11.00 29.76 -7.68
CA GLY A 197 9.80 28.94 -7.78
C GLY A 197 10.11 27.46 -8.00
N ILE A 198 11.03 27.15 -8.91
CA ILE A 198 11.51 25.77 -9.14
C ILE A 198 12.18 25.22 -7.88
N GLY A 199 13.05 25.99 -7.23
CA GLY A 199 13.71 25.58 -5.99
C GLY A 199 12.74 25.22 -4.88
N ILE A 200 11.67 26.02 -4.71
CA ILE A 200 10.60 25.75 -3.74
C ILE A 200 9.87 24.45 -4.07
N ILE A 201 9.54 24.21 -5.34
CA ILE A 201 8.87 22.97 -5.78
C ILE A 201 9.74 21.75 -5.50
N MET A 202 11.05 21.81 -5.80
CA MET A 202 11.97 20.70 -5.54
C MET A 202 12.09 20.40 -4.04
N LEU A 203 12.29 21.44 -3.22
CA LEU A 203 12.39 21.30 -1.76
C LEU A 203 11.09 20.79 -1.16
N GLY A 204 9.95 21.35 -1.56
CA GLY A 204 8.63 20.92 -1.12
C GLY A 204 8.33 19.47 -1.51
N GLY A 205 8.68 19.07 -2.73
CA GLY A 205 8.59 17.69 -3.19
C GLY A 205 9.48 16.73 -2.39
N GLY A 206 10.71 17.15 -2.07
CA GLY A 206 11.63 16.38 -1.23
C GLY A 206 11.10 16.17 0.20
N ILE A 207 10.57 17.23 0.82
CA ILE A 207 9.94 17.16 2.15
C ILE A 207 8.72 16.22 2.12
N LEU A 208 7.89 16.32 1.08
CA LEU A 208 6.74 15.45 0.92
C LEU A 208 7.15 13.99 0.75
N GLY A 209 8.20 13.71 -0.03
CA GLY A 209 8.77 12.38 -0.17
C GLY A 209 9.28 11.80 1.15
N LEU A 210 10.00 12.59 1.94
CA LEU A 210 10.44 12.19 3.28
C LEU A 210 9.27 11.92 4.22
N TYR A 211 8.24 12.78 4.19
CA TYR A 211 7.01 12.58 4.96
C TYR A 211 6.37 11.22 4.64
N TYR A 212 6.29 10.87 3.36
CA TYR A 212 5.71 9.60 2.93
C TYR A 212 6.45 8.37 3.47
N ILE A 213 7.79 8.38 3.42
CA ILE A 213 8.62 7.29 3.95
C ILE A 213 8.43 7.12 5.47
N LEU A 214 8.21 8.23 6.18
CA LEU A 214 8.01 8.19 7.64
C LEU A 214 6.59 7.79 8.05
N ILE A 215 5.58 8.13 7.24
CA ILE A 215 4.18 7.86 7.57
C ILE A 215 3.68 6.51 7.04
N SER A 216 4.29 5.96 5.99
CA SER A 216 3.89 4.69 5.38
C SER A 216 3.88 3.50 6.36
N PRO A 217 4.83 3.35 7.32
CA PRO A 217 4.77 2.25 8.29
C PRO A 217 3.60 2.42 9.26
N LEU A 218 3.32 3.67 9.65
CA LEU A 218 2.20 3.98 10.53
C LEU A 218 0.88 3.65 9.85
N VAL A 219 0.69 4.09 8.61
CA VAL A 219 -0.53 3.79 7.84
C VAL A 219 -0.70 2.28 7.66
N SER A 220 0.36 1.57 7.28
CA SER A 220 0.34 0.11 7.11
C SER A 220 -0.02 -0.60 8.43
N ALA A 221 0.57 -0.19 9.54
CA ALA A 221 0.24 -0.74 10.86
C ALA A 221 -1.21 -0.43 11.28
N ARG A 222 -1.74 0.75 10.95
CA ARG A 222 -3.15 1.09 11.23
C ARG A 222 -4.14 0.29 10.39
N LEU A 223 -3.79 -0.03 9.15
CA LEU A 223 -4.58 -0.96 8.33
C LEU A 223 -4.55 -2.36 8.98
N SER A 224 -3.38 -2.86 9.37
CA SER A 224 -3.26 -4.12 10.10
C SER A 224 -4.10 -4.12 11.39
N ASP A 225 -4.04 -3.06 12.19
CA ASP A 225 -4.87 -2.89 13.38
C ASP A 225 -6.36 -2.95 13.07
N ASN A 226 -6.82 -2.22 12.03
CA ASN A 226 -8.22 -2.24 11.62
C ASN A 226 -8.69 -3.64 11.23
N TYR A 227 -7.84 -4.37 10.51
CA TYR A 227 -8.09 -5.74 10.09
C TYR A 227 -8.17 -6.68 11.31
N LEU A 228 -7.14 -6.72 12.15
CA LEU A 228 -7.08 -7.61 13.32
C LEU A 228 -8.14 -7.26 14.39
N ASN A 229 -8.52 -5.98 14.51
CA ASN A 229 -9.64 -5.60 15.39
C ASN A 229 -10.99 -6.09 14.87
N PHE A 230 -11.10 -6.37 13.57
CA PHE A 230 -12.31 -6.88 12.96
C PHE A 230 -12.33 -8.42 12.92
N THR A 231 -11.21 -9.06 12.62
CA THR A 231 -11.11 -10.52 12.48
C THR A 231 -10.69 -11.25 13.75
N GLY A 232 -10.08 -10.55 14.72
CA GLY A 232 -9.42 -11.17 15.88
C GLY A 232 -7.90 -11.24 15.69
N ASP A 233 -7.17 -11.27 16.80
CA ASP A 233 -5.71 -11.41 16.78
C ASP A 233 -5.31 -12.86 16.50
N ILE A 234 -4.29 -13.05 15.66
CA ILE A 234 -3.85 -14.39 15.24
C ILE A 234 -3.22 -15.15 16.43
N ASP A 235 -2.43 -14.46 17.25
CA ASP A 235 -1.76 -15.07 18.41
C ASP A 235 -2.78 -15.58 19.45
N GLN A 236 -3.93 -14.89 19.58
CA GLN A 236 -4.99 -15.29 20.51
C GLN A 236 -5.82 -16.48 20.02
N GLU A 237 -5.89 -16.71 18.71
CA GLU A 237 -6.54 -17.91 18.17
C GLU A 237 -5.62 -19.13 18.26
N ILE A 238 -4.32 -18.97 18.02
CA ILE A 238 -3.34 -20.07 18.18
C ILE A 238 -3.22 -20.51 19.65
N GLU A 239 -3.26 -19.58 20.62
CA GLU A 239 -3.30 -19.94 22.06
C GLU A 239 -4.60 -20.64 22.47
N LYS A 240 -5.74 -20.29 21.86
CA LYS A 240 -7.03 -20.97 22.12
C LYS A 240 -7.07 -22.37 21.54
N ASP A 241 -6.43 -22.58 20.39
CA ASP A 241 -6.34 -23.88 19.73
C ASP A 241 -5.22 -24.77 20.31
N ASN A 242 -4.36 -24.25 21.18
CA ASN A 242 -3.26 -25.01 21.80
C ASN A 242 -2.96 -24.58 23.26
N PRO A 243 -3.89 -24.83 24.21
CA PRO A 243 -3.71 -24.44 25.61
C PRO A 243 -2.58 -25.20 26.35
N GLU A 244 -2.04 -26.28 25.77
CA GLU A 244 -1.05 -27.15 26.40
C GLU A 244 0.41 -26.67 26.26
N ASN A 245 0.70 -25.67 25.41
CA ASN A 245 2.08 -25.20 25.20
C ASN A 245 2.57 -24.20 26.27
N ASN A 246 1.72 -23.91 27.28
CA ASN A 246 2.06 -23.11 28.45
C ASN A 246 2.69 -23.92 29.59
N ASN A 247 2.92 -25.22 29.40
CA ASN A 247 3.71 -26.01 30.34
C ASN A 247 5.17 -26.02 29.89
N GLU A 248 5.98 -25.22 30.58
CA GLU A 248 7.45 -25.28 30.61
C GLU A 248 7.98 -26.72 30.54
N PHE A 249 8.45 -27.13 29.37
CA PHE A 249 9.53 -28.11 29.28
C PHE A 249 10.57 -27.60 28.30
N THR A 250 11.52 -26.87 28.86
CA THR A 250 12.84 -26.59 28.28
C THR A 250 13.49 -27.91 27.88
N ILE A 251 13.48 -28.23 26.58
CA ILE A 251 14.41 -29.22 26.04
C ILE A 251 15.46 -28.47 25.24
N THR A 252 16.55 -28.13 25.92
CA THR A 252 17.84 -27.85 25.31
C THR A 252 18.24 -29.06 24.46
N ARG A 253 18.24 -28.94 23.14
CA ARG A 253 18.96 -29.88 22.27
C ARG A 253 20.39 -29.39 22.11
N ASN A 254 21.27 -29.93 22.93
CA ASN A 254 22.64 -30.24 22.50
C ASN A 254 22.58 -31.58 21.76
N ILE A 255 23.04 -31.60 20.51
CA ILE A 255 23.99 -32.53 19.85
C ILE A 255 24.22 -31.94 18.45
#